data_AF-A0A661CTM4-F1
#
_entry.id   AF-A0A661CTM4-F1
#
_cell.length_a   1.000
_cell.length_b   1.000
_cell.length_c   1.000
_cell.angle_alpha   90.00
_cell.angle_beta   90.00
_cell.angle_gamma   90.00
#
_symmetry.space_group_name_H-M   'P 1'
#
loop_
_entity.id
_entity.type
_entity.pdbx_description
1 polymer ?
#
loop_
_entity_poly.entity_id
_entity_poly.type
_entity_poly.pdbx_seq_one_letter_code
_entity_poly.pdbx_strand_id
1 'polypeptide(L)'
;MFSLREKSGNNTSAGITVSTDGIALALVEHKAQTLTLKSAKFYSCSESERPSLLAQLVKQYHLDNIPCNLVLGSEEYQMLQVEAPDVPKQELSAALRWHVKD
;
A
#
# COMPACT_ATOMS: atom_id res chain seq x y z
N MET A 1 14.44 21.29 28.36
CA MET A 1 14.75 21.79 27.01
C MET A 1 14.02 20.92 26.00
N PHE A 2 12.88 21.37 25.50
CA PHE A 2 12.14 20.66 24.46
C PHE A 2 12.67 21.14 23.10
N SER A 3 13.34 20.24 22.38
CA SER A 3 13.82 20.50 21.03
C SER A 3 12.64 20.37 20.06
N LEU A 4 12.16 21.51 19.57
CA LEU A 4 11.21 21.58 18.45
C LEU A 4 11.98 21.30 17.17
N ARG A 5 12.10 20.00 16.86
CA ARG A 5 12.56 19.57 15.54
C ARG A 5 11.35 19.60 14.62
N GLU A 6 11.21 20.67 13.84
CA GLU A 6 10.25 20.71 12.73
C GLU A 6 10.53 19.50 11.85
N LYS A 7 9.65 18.50 11.92
CA LYS A 7 9.66 17.38 11.01
C LYS A 7 9.17 17.95 9.70
N SER A 8 10.10 18.42 8.86
CA SER A 8 9.84 18.72 7.45
C SER A 8 9.06 17.53 6.90
N GLY A 9 7.76 17.74 6.69
CA GLY A 9 6.86 16.68 6.28
C GLY A 9 7.34 16.21 4.93
N ASN A 10 8.03 15.07 4.89
CA ASN A 10 8.28 14.41 3.64
C ASN A 10 6.91 13.95 3.17
N ASN A 11 6.24 14.79 2.38
CA ASN A 11 4.91 14.52 1.86
C ASN A 11 4.95 13.48 0.74
N THR A 12 6.02 12.72 0.65
CA THR A 12 6.19 11.64 -0.31
C THR A 12 5.65 10.36 0.30
N SER A 13 4.80 9.65 -0.43
CA SER A 13 4.35 8.30 -0.10
C SER A 13 4.78 7.33 -1.20
N ALA A 14 4.98 6.07 -0.81
CA ALA A 14 5.26 4.98 -1.73
C ALA A 14 4.03 4.09 -1.90
N GLY A 15 3.73 3.72 -3.15
CA GLY A 15 2.84 2.62 -3.50
C GLY A 15 3.68 1.45 -4.00
N ILE A 16 3.48 0.27 -3.42
CA ILE A 16 4.24 -0.94 -3.72
C ILE A 16 3.25 -2.04 -4.11
N THR A 17 3.48 -2.71 -5.23
CA THR A 17 2.80 -3.96 -5.58
C THR A 17 3.82 -5.06 -5.72
N VAL A 18 3.49 -6.23 -5.19
CA VAL A 18 4.32 -7.42 -5.28
C VAL A 18 3.55 -8.44 -6.11
N SER A 19 4.13 -8.87 -7.22
CA SER A 19 3.53 -9.83 -8.15
C SER A 19 4.47 -11.02 -8.38
N THR A 20 4.01 -12.01 -9.14
CA THR A 20 4.84 -13.15 -9.57
C THR A 20 6.02 -12.71 -10.43
N ASP A 21 5.82 -11.67 -11.24
CA ASP A 21 6.78 -11.23 -12.26
C ASP A 21 7.76 -10.18 -11.73
N GLY A 22 7.47 -9.59 -10.56
CA GLY A 22 8.34 -8.58 -9.97
C GLY A 22 7.65 -7.62 -9.00
N ILE A 23 8.35 -6.51 -8.72
CA ILE A 23 7.91 -5.45 -7.81
C ILE A 23 7.64 -4.18 -8.62
N ALA A 24 6.45 -3.62 -8.48
CA ALA A 24 6.14 -2.27 -8.96
C ALA A 24 6.26 -1.27 -7.80
N LEU A 25 6.90 -0.13 -8.05
CA LEU A 25 7.09 0.95 -7.09
C LEU A 25 6.67 2.29 -7.71
N ALA A 26 5.75 2.97 -7.06
CA ALA A 26 5.37 4.34 -7.35
C ALA A 26 5.70 5.26 -6.17
N LEU A 27 6.21 6.46 -6.45
CA LEU A 27 6.46 7.50 -5.46
C LEU A 27 5.61 8.71 -5.80
N VAL A 28 4.79 9.15 -4.86
CA VAL A 28 3.86 10.27 -5.03
C VAL A 28 4.16 11.34 -4.01
N GLU A 29 4.35 12.57 -4.46
CA GLU A 29 4.48 13.75 -3.61
C GLU A 29 3.12 14.43 -3.45
N HIS A 30 2.68 14.57 -2.19
CA HIS A 30 1.45 15.23 -1.80
C HIS A 30 1.73 16.71 -1.48
N LYS A 31 1.40 17.61 -2.39
CA LYS A 31 1.32 19.04 -2.07
C LYS A 31 -0.12 19.39 -1.73
N ALA A 32 -0.31 20.45 -0.94
CA ALA A 32 -1.59 20.81 -0.33
C ALA A 32 -2.83 20.72 -1.25
N GLN A 33 -2.66 20.92 -2.56
CA GLN A 33 -3.74 20.85 -3.55
C GLN A 33 -3.40 20.00 -4.79
N THR A 34 -2.23 19.35 -4.83
CA THR A 34 -1.78 18.63 -6.03
C THR A 34 -1.01 17.36 -5.68
N LEU A 35 -1.28 16.29 -6.40
CA LEU A 35 -0.50 15.05 -6.36
C LEU A 35 0.46 15.02 -7.54
N THR A 36 1.75 14.84 -7.28
CA THR A 36 2.75 14.69 -8.35
C THR A 36 3.39 13.32 -8.26
N LEU A 37 3.25 12.52 -9.33
CA LEU A 37 3.97 11.26 -9.47
C LEU A 37 5.45 11.56 -9.75
N LYS A 38 6.33 11.21 -8.82
CA LYS A 38 7.78 11.41 -8.93
C LYS A 38 8.45 10.27 -9.70
N SER A 39 8.00 9.05 -9.46
CA SER A 39 8.55 7.85 -10.08
C SER A 39 7.47 6.78 -10.15
N ALA A 40 7.43 6.03 -11.24
CA ALA A 40 6.69 4.78 -11.36
C ALA A 40 7.57 3.82 -12.15
N LYS A 41 8.00 2.73 -11.51
CA LYS A 41 8.94 1.77 -12.10
C LYS A 41 8.52 0.36 -11.76
N PHE A 42 8.77 -0.54 -12.69
CA PHE A 42 8.64 -1.97 -12.50
C PHE A 42 10.03 -2.60 -12.50
N TYR A 43 10.24 -3.52 -11.57
CA TYR A 43 11.48 -4.28 -11.42
C TYR A 43 11.13 -5.75 -11.53
N SER A 44 11.47 -6.35 -12.66
CA SER A 44 11.28 -7.78 -12.89
C SER A 44 12.21 -8.58 -11.98
N CYS A 45 11.68 -9.56 -11.27
CA CYS A 45 12.49 -10.48 -10.47
C CYS A 45 11.77 -11.80 -10.27
N SER A 46 12.54 -12.88 -10.10
CA SER A 46 12.01 -14.13 -9.62
C SER A 46 11.63 -14.07 -8.13
N GLU A 47 10.89 -15.07 -7.66
CA GLU A 47 10.53 -15.21 -6.25
C GLU A 47 11.75 -15.24 -5.31
N SER A 48 12.81 -15.94 -5.71
CA SER A 48 14.04 -16.03 -4.93
C SER A 48 14.81 -14.71 -4.82
N GLU A 49 14.71 -13.85 -5.83
CA GLU A 49 15.41 -12.55 -5.89
C GLU A 49 14.61 -11.42 -5.25
N ARG A 50 13.32 -11.64 -5.01
CA ARG A 50 12.39 -10.63 -4.52
C ARG A 50 12.81 -9.99 -3.20
N PRO A 51 13.26 -10.74 -2.17
CA PRO A 51 13.66 -10.15 -0.89
C PRO A 51 14.90 -9.25 -1.01
N SER A 52 15.88 -9.68 -1.81
CA SER A 52 17.12 -8.91 -2.01
C SER A 52 16.87 -7.66 -2.85
N LEU A 53 16.05 -7.75 -3.90
CA LEU A 53 15.61 -6.61 -4.68
C LEU A 53 14.84 -5.60 -3.82
N LEU A 54 13.89 -6.06 -3.00
CA LEU A 54 13.14 -5.16 -2.11
C LEU A 54 14.08 -4.43 -1.14
N ALA A 55 15.03 -5.14 -0.53
CA ALA A 55 16.03 -4.52 0.35
C ALA A 55 16.89 -3.46 -0.37
N GLN A 56 17.21 -3.68 -1.65
CA GLN A 56 17.88 -2.69 -2.48
C GLN A 56 17.00 -1.47 -2.73
N LEU A 57 15.72 -1.67 -3.08
CA LEU A 57 14.76 -0.58 -3.32
C LEU A 57 14.52 0.25 -2.06
N VAL A 58 14.41 -0.39 -0.88
CA VAL A 58 14.30 0.30 0.41
C VAL A 58 15.45 1.26 0.61
N LYS A 59 16.69 0.80 0.38
CA LYS A 59 17.88 1.66 0.51
C LYS A 59 17.92 2.76 -0.55
N GLN A 60 17.60 2.43 -1.80
CA GLN A 60 17.66 3.35 -2.93
C GLN A 60 16.66 4.52 -2.80
N TYR A 61 15.47 4.23 -2.28
CA TYR A 61 14.36 5.19 -2.20
C TYR A 61 14.04 5.66 -0.78
N HIS A 62 14.80 5.20 0.22
CA HIS A 62 14.61 5.49 1.65
C HIS A 62 13.18 5.19 2.11
N LEU A 63 12.65 4.04 1.68
CA LEU A 63 11.25 3.63 1.92
C LEU A 63 10.95 3.45 3.42
N ASP A 64 11.97 3.21 4.24
CA ASP A 64 11.92 3.16 5.70
C ASP A 64 11.58 4.52 6.36
N ASN A 65 11.73 5.62 5.62
CA ASN A 65 11.52 6.98 6.12
C ASN A 65 10.23 7.63 5.59
N ILE A 66 9.42 6.91 4.81
CA ILE A 66 8.17 7.41 4.23
C ILE A 66 7.02 6.42 4.39
N PRO A 67 5.75 6.88 4.40
CA PRO A 67 4.60 5.99 4.38
C PRO A 67 4.60 5.12 3.13
N CYS A 68 4.48 3.80 3.33
CA CYS A 68 4.39 2.82 2.25
C CYS A 68 3.03 2.14 2.27
N ASN A 69 2.38 2.07 1.10
CA ASN A 69 1.11 1.39 0.90
C ASN A 69 1.36 0.17 0.01
N LEU A 70 0.99 -1.02 0.51
CA LEU A 70 0.97 -2.23 -0.30
C LEU A 70 -0.36 -2.29 -1.06
N VAL A 71 -0.29 -2.42 -2.38
CA VAL A 71 -1.44 -2.53 -3.26
C VAL A 71 -1.57 -3.99 -3.67
N LEU A 72 -2.71 -4.58 -3.32
CA LEU A 72 -3.06 -5.95 -3.69
C LEU A 72 -3.47 -6.02 -5.17
N GLY A 73 -2.97 -7.03 -5.87
CA GLY A 73 -3.40 -7.38 -7.22
C GLY A 73 -4.85 -7.86 -7.24
N SER A 74 -5.48 -7.83 -8.41
CA SER A 74 -6.87 -8.31 -8.60
C SER A 74 -7.07 -9.77 -8.23
N GLU A 75 -6.03 -10.58 -8.34
CA GLU A 75 -6.02 -12.00 -7.97
C GLU A 75 -5.85 -12.25 -6.46
N GLU A 76 -5.49 -11.23 -5.68
CA GLU A 76 -5.25 -11.35 -4.23
C GLU A 76 -6.48 -10.98 -3.39
N TYR A 77 -7.55 -10.48 -4.01
CA TYR A 77 -8.80 -10.17 -3.33
C TYR A 77 -10.01 -10.53 -4.18
N GLN A 78 -11.14 -10.74 -3.50
CA GLN A 78 -12.44 -10.90 -4.15
C GLN A 78 -13.35 -9.77 -3.69
N MET A 79 -13.97 -9.06 -4.66
CA MET A 79 -15.00 -8.08 -4.37
C MET A 79 -16.37 -8.75 -4.56
N LEU A 80 -17.14 -8.80 -3.47
CA LEU A 80 -18.49 -9.35 -3.45
C LEU A 80 -19.48 -8.23 -3.18
N GLN A 81 -20.45 -8.05 -4.06
CA GLN A 81 -21.58 -7.17 -3.81
C GLN A 81 -22.65 -7.96 -3.08
N VAL A 82 -23.02 -7.51 -1.88
CA VAL A 82 -24.01 -8.16 -1.02
C VAL A 82 -25.08 -7.15 -0.61
N GLU A 83 -26.28 -7.64 -0.33
CA GLU A 83 -27.31 -6.81 0.27
C GLU A 83 -26.93 -6.43 1.70
N ALA A 84 -27.25 -5.21 2.11
CA ALA A 84 -26.95 -4.74 3.45
C ALA A 84 -27.82 -5.51 4.47
N PRO A 85 -27.22 -6.22 5.44
CA PRO A 85 -28.00 -6.95 6.44
C PRO A 85 -28.72 -5.96 7.37
N ASP A 86 -29.96 -6.29 7.73
CA ASP A 86 -30.79 -5.49 8.66
C ASP A 86 -30.37 -5.73 10.11
N VAL A 87 -29.15 -5.30 10.45
CA VAL A 87 -28.57 -5.40 11.79
C VAL A 87 -27.96 -4.07 12.22
N PRO A 88 -27.83 -3.81 13.53
CA PRO A 88 -27.14 -2.62 14.02
C PRO A 88 -25.71 -2.51 13.45
N LYS A 89 -25.21 -1.28 13.26
CA LYS A 89 -23.87 -1.02 12.70
C LYS A 89 -22.73 -1.82 13.37
N GLN A 90 -22.88 -2.09 14.65
CA GLN A 90 -21.91 -2.80 15.47
C GLN A 90 -21.80 -4.28 15.09
N GLU A 91 -22.85 -4.84 14.48
CA GLU A 91 -23.01 -6.26 14.16
C GLU A 91 -22.81 -6.56 12.66
N LEU A 92 -22.72 -5.54 11.81
CA LEU A 92 -22.54 -5.68 10.36
C LEU A 92 -21.36 -6.60 9.99
N SER A 93 -20.19 -6.42 10.61
CA SER A 93 -19.00 -7.23 10.32
C SER A 93 -19.19 -8.72 10.63
N ALA A 94 -19.98 -9.05 11.66
CA ALA A 94 -20.26 -10.43 12.03
C ALA A 94 -21.31 -11.05 11.08
N ALA A 95 -22.36 -10.29 10.74
CA ALA A 95 -23.38 -10.73 9.78
C ALA A 95 -22.79 -10.98 8.38
N LEU A 96 -21.93 -10.08 7.90
CA LEU A 96 -21.27 -10.21 6.60
C LEU A 96 -20.33 -11.42 6.50
N ARG A 97 -19.68 -11.82 7.60
CA ARG A 97 -18.75 -12.97 7.61
C ARG A 97 -19.44 -14.28 7.25
N TRP A 98 -20.71 -14.46 7.62
CA TRP A 98 -21.48 -15.64 7.24
C TRP A 98 -21.83 -15.64 5.75
N HIS A 99 -22.21 -14.48 5.20
CA HIS A 99 -22.50 -14.32 3.77
C HIS A 99 -21.30 -14.57 2.85
N VAL A 100 -20.08 -14.33 3.32
CA VAL A 100 -18.85 -14.59 2.53
C VAL A 100 -18.42 -16.05 2.59
N LYS A 101 -18.95 -16.83 3.56
CA LYS A 101 -18.60 -18.24 3.75
C LYS A 101 -19.49 -19.19 2.93
N ASP A 102 -20.71 -18.78 2.62
CA ASP A 102 -21.57 -19.39 1.59
C ASP A 102 -21.05 -19.03 0.19
#